data_AF-A0A2Z4G7Y0-F1
#
_entry.id   AF-A0A2Z4G7Y0-F1
#
_cell.length_a   1.000
_cell.length_b   1.000
_cell.length_c   1.000
_cell.angle_alpha   90.00
_cell.angle_beta   90.00
_cell.angle_gamma   90.00
#
_symmetry.space_group_name_H-M   'P 1'
#
loop_
_entity.id
_entity.type
_entity.pdbx_description
1 polymer ?
#
loop_
_entity_poly.entity_id
_entity_poly.type
_entity_poly.pdbx_seq_one_letter_code
_entity_poly.pdbx_strand_id
1 'polypeptide(L)'
;MNKAKLFLGLGLLAFSLNSCDENDEEELTPGGDEEVSISVESANFISGGLAEAITIESRTLSDGTTADCYKIVVTSTPTDHEMGPWCPGNISDDASAGGIWLESGEKYDVDGAFVANLATFYNDNTWMMYNSSTGEITKTSTIQECEDAANPNVGAEYANYCVECLPSYVSDLTHTYYIPVTPKKATTAYSFAIAGGGGPGGPGGTVSTIPSSRGIAFNGVVFDAPAPTDAILGAYTLAPFDDAGGHINLAAGYHYHAATGLSKQIEQTDNHAAMIGYAFDGYGIYGNTDGSGNEYTDLDESRGHYDETRGYHYHVDYAGNNNFINGLRGEYAL
;
A
#
# COMPACT_ATOMS: atom_id res chain seq x y z
N MET A 1 -18.26 -35.18 -94.47
CA MET A 1 -18.31 -35.31 -93.00
C MET A 1 -19.48 -34.49 -92.49
N ASN A 2 -20.41 -35.17 -91.80
CA ASN A 2 -21.53 -34.74 -90.94
C ASN A 2 -22.55 -33.72 -91.49
N LYS A 3 -23.78 -34.14 -91.85
CA LYS A 3 -24.96 -34.52 -91.00
C LYS A 3 -25.48 -33.33 -90.16
N ALA A 4 -26.75 -33.05 -89.97
CA ALA A 4 -28.05 -33.44 -90.52
C ALA A 4 -29.08 -32.45 -89.90
N LYS A 5 -30.19 -32.16 -90.60
CA LYS A 5 -31.32 -31.36 -90.07
C LYS A 5 -32.25 -32.23 -89.23
N LEU A 6 -32.87 -31.71 -88.14
CA LEU A 6 -34.30 -31.90 -87.83
C LEU A 6 -34.81 -30.99 -86.69
N PHE A 7 -36.05 -30.53 -86.84
CA PHE A 7 -36.89 -29.73 -85.93
C PHE A 7 -37.84 -30.64 -85.12
N LEU A 8 -38.16 -30.27 -83.86
CA LEU A 8 -39.41 -30.44 -83.06
C LEU A 8 -39.03 -30.32 -81.56
N GLY A 9 -39.78 -29.79 -80.60
CA GLY A 9 -41.14 -29.27 -80.49
C GLY A 9 -41.44 -28.98 -79.00
N LEU A 10 -42.44 -28.12 -78.75
CA LEU A 10 -43.35 -27.97 -77.59
C LEU A 10 -42.97 -28.47 -76.17
N GLY A 11 -43.16 -27.60 -75.16
CA GLY A 11 -43.28 -28.01 -73.75
C GLY A 11 -43.47 -26.85 -72.77
N LEU A 12 -44.72 -26.44 -72.54
CA LEU A 12 -45.14 -25.68 -71.35
C LEU A 12 -45.19 -26.66 -70.17
N LEU A 13 -44.61 -26.32 -69.01
CA LEU A 13 -45.12 -26.77 -67.70
C LEU A 13 -44.56 -25.88 -66.59
N ALA A 14 -45.45 -25.26 -65.81
CA ALA A 14 -45.16 -24.58 -64.56
C ALA A 14 -45.15 -25.59 -63.42
N PHE A 15 -44.25 -25.42 -62.44
CA PHE A 15 -44.45 -25.90 -61.06
C PHE A 15 -43.66 -25.02 -60.08
N SER A 16 -44.29 -24.87 -58.92
CA SER A 16 -44.03 -23.93 -57.84
C SER A 16 -43.51 -24.63 -56.57
N LEU A 17 -42.89 -23.83 -55.69
CA LEU A 17 -42.82 -23.92 -54.21
C LEU A 17 -41.53 -24.42 -53.50
N ASN A 18 -41.32 -23.73 -52.36
CA ASN A 18 -40.62 -24.03 -51.10
C ASN A 18 -39.11 -23.74 -51.06
N SER A 19 -38.68 -22.66 -50.39
CA SER A 19 -38.60 -22.43 -48.92
C SER A 19 -37.51 -23.29 -48.26
N CYS A 20 -36.34 -22.68 -48.06
CA CYS A 20 -35.33 -23.12 -47.10
C CYS A 20 -34.77 -21.88 -46.37
N ASP A 21 -34.77 -22.04 -45.05
CA ASP A 21 -34.28 -21.20 -43.97
C ASP A 21 -32.75 -21.12 -43.90
N GLU A 22 -32.30 -20.19 -43.04
CA GLU A 22 -30.96 -20.04 -42.43
C GLU A 22 -29.86 -19.35 -43.26
N ASN A 23 -29.64 -18.07 -42.93
CA ASN A 23 -28.31 -17.46 -42.84
C ASN A 23 -28.41 -16.36 -41.77
N ASP A 24 -28.32 -16.76 -40.50
CA ASP A 24 -27.92 -15.82 -39.45
C ASP A 24 -26.43 -15.55 -39.66
N GLU A 25 -26.13 -14.35 -40.18
CA GLU A 25 -24.77 -13.82 -40.14
C GLU A 25 -24.44 -13.59 -38.67
N GLU A 26 -23.66 -14.50 -38.07
CA GLU A 26 -22.98 -14.23 -36.80
C GLU A 26 -22.06 -13.02 -37.02
N GLU A 27 -22.53 -11.87 -36.57
CA GLU A 27 -21.73 -10.68 -36.38
C GLU A 27 -20.67 -11.02 -35.32
N LEU A 28 -19.48 -11.37 -35.79
CA LEU A 28 -18.29 -11.49 -34.94
C LEU A 28 -18.03 -10.13 -34.30
N THR A 29 -18.59 -9.95 -33.10
CA THR A 29 -18.12 -8.92 -32.18
C THR A 29 -16.61 -9.14 -31.99
N PRO A 30 -15.75 -8.14 -32.25
CA PRO A 30 -14.35 -8.24 -31.87
C PRO A 30 -14.32 -8.47 -30.36
N GLY A 31 -13.72 -9.57 -29.93
CA GLY A 31 -13.46 -9.81 -28.51
C GLY A 31 -12.80 -8.57 -27.93
N GLY A 32 -13.41 -7.99 -26.90
CA GLY A 32 -12.83 -6.86 -26.19
C GLY A 32 -11.44 -7.28 -25.72
N ASP A 33 -10.45 -6.44 -25.98
CA ASP A 33 -9.08 -6.66 -25.51
C ASP A 33 -9.14 -6.91 -23.99
N GLU A 34 -8.86 -8.14 -23.55
CA GLU A 34 -8.77 -8.46 -22.13
C GLU A 34 -7.60 -7.65 -21.56
N GLU A 35 -7.90 -6.75 -20.61
CA GLU A 35 -6.86 -5.99 -19.90
C GLU A 35 -5.83 -6.94 -19.29
N VAL A 36 -4.54 -6.61 -19.44
CA VAL A 36 -3.44 -7.35 -18.85
C VAL A 36 -3.56 -7.30 -17.33
N SER A 37 -3.52 -8.46 -16.67
CA SER A 37 -3.43 -8.58 -15.22
C SER A 37 -2.20 -9.40 -14.87
N ILE A 38 -1.34 -8.84 -14.02
CA ILE A 38 -0.09 -9.48 -13.59
C ILE A 38 -0.32 -10.15 -12.24
N SER A 39 -0.12 -11.47 -12.19
CA SER A 39 -0.20 -12.24 -10.95
C SER A 39 0.89 -11.83 -9.97
N VAL A 40 0.58 -11.95 -8.68
CA VAL A 40 1.52 -11.75 -7.59
C VAL A 40 2.64 -12.80 -7.70
N GLU A 41 3.88 -12.35 -7.74
CA GLU A 41 5.07 -13.20 -7.66
C GLU A 41 5.55 -13.31 -6.21
N SER A 42 5.31 -14.47 -5.58
CA SER A 42 5.65 -14.70 -4.18
C SER A 42 7.16 -14.80 -3.94
N ALA A 43 7.96 -15.12 -4.96
CA ALA A 43 9.42 -15.12 -4.87
C ALA A 43 10.01 -13.70 -4.69
N ASN A 44 9.20 -12.65 -4.90
CA ASN A 44 9.64 -11.28 -4.63
C ASN A 44 9.78 -11.01 -3.13
N PHE A 45 9.13 -11.78 -2.25
CA PHE A 45 9.27 -11.59 -0.81
C PHE A 45 10.63 -12.05 -0.28
N ILE A 46 11.21 -11.29 0.66
CA ILE A 46 12.43 -11.65 1.37
C ILE A 46 12.09 -12.66 2.45
N SER A 47 12.70 -13.85 2.38
CA SER A 47 12.44 -14.92 3.35
C SER A 47 12.72 -14.54 4.80
N GLY A 48 13.65 -13.60 5.04
CA GLY A 48 13.97 -13.09 6.37
C GLY A 48 12.83 -12.36 7.08
N GLY A 49 11.89 -11.77 6.32
CA GLY A 49 10.70 -11.13 6.87
C GLY A 49 9.49 -12.05 7.06
N LEU A 50 9.61 -13.32 6.65
CA LEU A 50 8.54 -14.32 6.72
C LEU A 50 8.70 -15.20 7.97
N ALA A 51 7.59 -15.44 8.67
CA ALA A 51 7.56 -16.38 9.80
C ALA A 51 7.40 -17.84 9.35
N GLU A 52 6.74 -18.06 8.20
CA GLU A 52 6.62 -19.35 7.53
C GLU A 52 6.65 -19.19 6.01
N ALA A 53 6.82 -20.29 5.27
CA ALA A 53 6.75 -20.26 3.82
C ALA A 53 5.35 -19.80 3.35
N ILE A 54 5.32 -18.99 2.28
CA ILE A 54 4.05 -18.54 1.68
C ILE A 54 3.30 -19.75 1.14
N THR A 55 2.01 -19.84 1.49
CA THR A 55 1.09 -20.90 1.04
C THR A 55 -0.08 -20.30 0.28
N ILE A 56 -0.86 -21.15 -0.40
CA ILE A 56 -2.08 -20.74 -1.10
C ILE A 56 -3.29 -21.28 -0.35
N GLU A 57 -4.28 -20.43 -0.12
CA GLU A 57 -5.57 -20.77 0.45
C GLU A 57 -6.69 -20.21 -0.43
N SER A 58 -7.79 -20.97 -0.58
CA SER A 58 -8.98 -20.49 -1.26
C SER A 58 -9.78 -19.57 -0.33
N ARG A 59 -9.98 -18.31 -0.70
CA ARG A 59 -10.64 -17.29 0.12
C ARG A 59 -11.79 -16.63 -0.65
N THR A 60 -12.79 -16.14 0.09
CA THR A 60 -13.84 -15.28 -0.47
C THR A 60 -13.29 -13.88 -0.67
N LEU A 61 -13.56 -13.29 -1.84
CA LEU A 61 -13.21 -11.91 -2.17
C LEU A 61 -14.33 -10.93 -1.78
N SER A 62 -14.04 -9.64 -1.83
CA SER A 62 -14.96 -8.55 -1.49
C SER A 62 -16.28 -8.53 -2.29
N ASP A 63 -16.32 -9.09 -3.49
CA ASP A 63 -17.55 -9.27 -4.30
C ASP A 63 -18.30 -10.58 -4.04
N GLY A 64 -17.83 -11.41 -3.09
CA GLY A 64 -18.42 -12.70 -2.75
C GLY A 64 -17.99 -13.86 -3.66
N THR A 65 -17.15 -13.61 -4.67
CA THR A 65 -16.52 -14.69 -5.44
C THR A 65 -15.40 -15.36 -4.64
N THR A 66 -14.86 -16.47 -5.15
CA THR A 66 -13.75 -17.19 -4.51
C THR A 66 -12.53 -17.17 -5.42
N ALA A 67 -11.35 -16.97 -4.84
CA ALA A 67 -10.08 -17.03 -5.54
C ALA A 67 -8.98 -17.66 -4.67
N ASP A 68 -7.94 -18.16 -5.32
CA ASP A 68 -6.70 -18.55 -4.65
C ASP A 68 -5.99 -17.28 -4.17
N CYS A 69 -5.63 -17.26 -2.89
CA CYS A 69 -4.92 -16.16 -2.25
C CYS A 69 -3.64 -16.70 -1.61
N TYR A 70 -2.56 -15.93 -1.71
CA TYR A 70 -1.39 -16.18 -0.89
C TYR A 70 -1.70 -15.88 0.56
N LYS A 71 -1.42 -16.82 1.45
CA LYS A 71 -1.29 -16.61 2.89
C LYS A 71 0.16 -16.28 3.18
N ILE A 72 0.39 -15.05 3.64
CA ILE A 72 1.71 -14.50 3.92
C ILE A 72 1.78 -14.23 5.42
N VAL A 73 2.60 -14.99 6.13
CA VAL A 73 2.80 -14.80 7.57
C VAL A 73 4.16 -14.15 7.79
N VAL A 74 4.16 -12.98 8.42
CA VAL A 74 5.35 -12.12 8.58
C VAL A 74 5.66 -11.88 10.04
N THR A 75 6.91 -11.53 10.31
CA THR A 75 7.42 -11.18 11.65
C THR A 75 7.41 -9.67 11.92
N SER A 76 6.98 -8.85 10.95
CA SER A 76 7.11 -7.38 10.99
C SER A 76 8.52 -6.91 11.38
N THR A 77 9.56 -7.66 10.97
CA THR A 77 10.97 -7.35 11.27
C THR A 77 11.75 -7.42 9.96
N PRO A 78 11.98 -6.29 9.27
CA PRO A 78 12.70 -6.28 8.00
C PRO A 78 14.16 -6.69 8.19
N THR A 79 14.77 -7.29 7.16
CA THR A 79 16.18 -7.71 7.17
C THR A 79 17.04 -6.97 6.14
N ASP A 80 16.43 -6.07 5.38
CA ASP A 80 17.05 -5.29 4.30
C ASP A 80 17.43 -3.87 4.72
N HIS A 81 16.98 -3.43 5.89
CA HIS A 81 17.47 -2.22 6.55
C HIS A 81 17.40 -2.39 8.08
N GLU A 82 18.14 -1.56 8.81
CA GLU A 82 18.02 -1.49 10.27
C GLU A 82 16.76 -0.69 10.65
N MET A 83 16.11 -1.09 11.74
CA MET A 83 14.98 -0.32 12.30
C MET A 83 15.52 0.77 13.23
N GLY A 84 14.98 1.98 13.09
CA GLY A 84 15.48 3.15 13.80
C GLY A 84 16.81 3.67 13.21
N PRO A 85 17.37 4.73 13.81
CA PRO A 85 16.86 5.44 14.99
C PRO A 85 15.58 6.25 14.70
N TRP A 86 14.85 6.61 15.77
CA TRP A 86 13.64 7.44 15.70
C TRP A 86 13.86 8.79 16.39
N CYS A 87 14.25 8.74 17.67
CA CYS A 87 14.39 9.90 18.52
C CYS A 87 15.86 10.17 18.88
N PRO A 88 16.41 11.36 18.57
CA PRO A 88 17.76 11.74 18.96
C PRO A 88 17.91 11.81 20.49
N GLY A 89 19.13 11.64 21.00
CA GLY A 89 19.40 11.65 22.44
C GLY A 89 19.61 13.05 23.01
N ASN A 90 20.08 13.99 22.20
CA ASN A 90 20.38 15.35 22.61
C ASN A 90 20.05 16.35 21.49
N ILE A 91 19.76 17.60 21.87
CA ILE A 91 19.54 18.72 20.93
C ILE A 91 20.78 19.08 20.08
N SER A 92 21.96 18.53 20.41
CA SER A 92 23.17 18.66 19.59
C SER A 92 23.33 17.56 18.54
N ASP A 93 22.50 16.52 18.57
CA ASP A 93 22.63 15.39 17.66
C ASP A 93 22.19 15.79 16.24
N ASP A 94 22.86 15.22 15.24
CA ASP A 94 22.52 15.43 13.83
C ASP A 94 21.46 14.44 13.35
N ALA A 95 21.06 14.56 12.08
CA ALA A 95 20.02 13.74 11.47
C ALA A 95 20.30 12.23 11.54
N SER A 96 21.56 11.78 11.69
CA SER A 96 21.87 10.35 11.77
C SER A 96 21.46 9.71 13.10
N ALA A 97 21.10 10.50 14.12
CA ALA A 97 20.70 10.03 15.44
C ALA A 97 19.18 9.95 15.63
N GLY A 98 18.40 10.46 14.67
CA GLY A 98 16.94 10.39 14.66
C GLY A 98 16.44 9.88 13.32
N GLY A 99 15.12 9.88 13.16
CA GLY A 99 14.49 9.51 11.91
C GLY A 99 13.86 10.73 11.23
N ILE A 100 12.64 10.55 10.70
CA ILE A 100 11.89 11.58 9.99
C ILE A 100 10.53 11.87 10.63
N TRP A 101 10.03 13.07 10.40
CA TRP A 101 8.68 13.50 10.73
C TRP A 101 7.98 14.01 9.48
N LEU A 102 6.71 13.65 9.33
CA LEU A 102 5.87 14.00 8.19
C LEU A 102 4.85 15.03 8.64
N GLU A 103 4.93 16.24 8.09
CA GLU A 103 4.07 17.33 8.52
C GLU A 103 3.74 18.26 7.36
N SER A 104 2.46 18.59 7.21
CA SER A 104 1.98 19.55 6.22
C SER A 104 2.44 19.27 4.77
N GLY A 105 2.58 18.00 4.40
CA GLY A 105 3.00 17.58 3.05
C GLY A 105 4.52 17.56 2.86
N GLU A 106 5.31 17.83 3.90
CA GLU A 106 6.77 17.84 3.85
C GLU A 106 7.38 16.76 4.77
N LYS A 107 8.61 16.37 4.44
CA LYS A 107 9.42 15.44 5.23
C LYS A 107 10.55 16.23 5.91
N TYR A 108 10.67 16.07 7.23
CA TYR A 108 11.69 16.71 8.06
C TYR A 108 12.57 15.66 8.73
N ASP A 109 13.87 15.89 8.76
CA ASP A 109 14.77 15.10 9.60
C ASP A 109 14.54 15.49 11.07
N VAL A 110 14.36 14.50 11.94
CA VAL A 110 14.21 14.68 13.39
C VAL A 110 15.59 14.65 14.03
N ASP A 111 16.35 15.70 13.80
CA ASP A 111 17.61 15.94 14.50
C ASP A 111 17.39 16.71 15.82
N GLY A 112 18.47 16.92 16.56
CA GLY A 112 18.42 17.67 17.81
C GLY A 112 17.98 19.13 17.63
N ALA A 113 18.31 19.75 16.49
CA ALA A 113 17.94 21.12 16.19
C ALA A 113 16.44 21.26 15.88
N PHE A 114 15.85 20.28 15.17
CA PHE A 114 14.42 20.18 14.93
C PHE A 114 13.65 20.06 16.25
N VAL A 115 14.08 19.15 17.14
CA VAL A 115 13.44 18.96 18.46
C VAL A 115 13.53 20.24 19.31
N ALA A 116 14.67 20.92 19.31
CA ALA A 116 14.82 22.21 20.00
C ALA A 116 13.96 23.34 19.40
N ASN A 117 13.58 23.22 18.12
CA ASN A 117 12.83 24.24 17.39
C ASN A 117 11.31 23.99 17.35
N LEU A 118 10.80 22.89 17.92
CA LEU A 118 9.37 22.53 17.89
C LEU A 118 8.43 23.67 18.31
N ALA A 119 8.80 24.43 19.35
CA ALA A 119 8.00 25.57 19.82
C ALA A 119 7.86 26.68 18.77
N THR A 120 8.91 26.94 17.99
CA THR A 120 8.87 27.91 16.89
C THR A 120 8.15 27.33 15.69
N PHE A 121 8.44 26.06 15.37
CA PHE A 121 7.86 25.34 14.23
C PHE A 121 6.32 25.30 14.33
N TYR A 122 5.77 24.96 15.49
CA TYR A 122 4.33 24.94 15.75
C TYR A 122 3.75 26.25 16.31
N ASN A 123 4.59 27.27 16.53
CA ASN A 123 4.20 28.54 17.18
C ASN A 123 3.47 28.31 18.52
N ASP A 124 4.02 27.42 19.36
CA ASP A 124 3.47 27.03 20.65
C ASP A 124 4.59 26.73 21.67
N ASN A 125 4.70 27.57 22.71
CA ASN A 125 5.73 27.44 23.74
C ASN A 125 5.51 26.29 24.73
N THR A 126 4.44 25.51 24.57
CA THR A 126 4.20 24.29 25.35
C THR A 126 5.20 23.19 24.98
N TRP A 127 5.74 23.22 23.76
CA TRP A 127 6.79 22.31 23.30
C TRP A 127 8.11 22.57 24.02
N MET A 128 8.54 21.60 24.82
CA MET A 128 9.80 21.60 25.56
C MET A 128 10.25 20.14 25.80
N MET A 129 10.54 19.42 24.72
CA MET A 129 10.88 17.98 24.70
C MET A 129 12.33 17.68 25.16
N TYR A 130 12.98 18.61 25.83
CA TYR A 130 14.36 18.45 26.26
C TYR A 130 14.65 19.18 27.56
N ASN A 131 15.67 18.70 28.27
CA ASN A 131 16.18 19.36 29.46
C ASN A 131 16.98 20.62 29.06
N SER A 132 16.50 21.81 29.41
CA SER A 132 17.15 23.10 29.08
C SER A 132 18.60 23.24 29.58
N SER A 133 19.01 22.49 30.60
CA SER A 133 20.35 22.59 31.18
C SER A 133 21.34 21.61 30.55
N THR A 134 20.88 20.44 30.10
CA THR A 134 21.75 19.37 29.56
C THR A 134 21.58 19.15 28.06
N GLY A 135 20.48 19.62 27.47
CA GLY A 135 20.10 19.34 26.09
C GLY A 135 19.56 17.93 25.85
N GLU A 136 19.47 17.09 26.88
CA GLU A 136 18.97 15.71 26.78
C GLU A 136 17.49 15.70 26.39
N ILE A 137 17.16 14.95 25.34
CA ILE A 137 15.80 14.82 24.83
C ILE A 137 15.05 13.78 25.66
N THR A 138 13.81 14.12 26.05
CA THR A 138 12.96 13.22 26.82
C THR A 138 12.34 12.18 25.91
N LYS A 139 12.68 10.90 26.13
CA LYS A 139 12.23 9.77 25.32
C LYS A 139 11.55 8.71 26.16
N THR A 140 10.66 7.93 25.54
CA THR A 140 10.21 6.66 26.12
C THR A 140 11.37 5.68 26.18
N SER A 141 11.46 4.93 27.28
CA SER A 141 12.62 4.09 27.61
C SER A 141 12.24 2.66 28.03
N THR A 142 10.95 2.42 28.25
CA THR A 142 10.42 1.11 28.65
C THR A 142 9.27 0.69 27.74
N ILE A 143 8.96 -0.61 27.75
CA ILE A 143 7.81 -1.16 27.01
C ILE A 143 6.49 -0.52 27.45
N GLN A 144 6.32 -0.22 28.75
CA GLN A 144 5.10 0.42 29.27
C GLN A 144 4.97 1.87 28.78
N GLU A 145 6.07 2.62 28.81
CA GLU A 145 6.05 4.01 28.30
C GLU A 145 5.76 4.05 26.80
N CYS A 146 6.32 3.10 26.04
CA CYS A 146 5.98 2.90 24.63
C CYS A 146 4.48 2.59 24.45
N GLU A 147 3.93 1.63 25.21
CA GLU A 147 2.50 1.26 25.13
C GLU A 147 1.58 2.44 25.43
N ASP A 148 1.88 3.20 26.49
CA ASP A 148 1.04 4.28 26.96
C ASP A 148 1.14 5.53 26.06
N ALA A 149 2.33 5.83 25.54
CA ALA A 149 2.58 7.02 24.72
C ALA A 149 2.28 6.80 23.22
N ALA A 150 2.28 5.56 22.74
CA ALA A 150 1.86 5.19 21.37
C ALA A 150 0.36 4.88 21.25
N ASN A 151 -0.43 5.17 22.29
CA ASN A 151 -1.88 4.97 22.34
C ASN A 151 -2.63 6.23 21.85
N PRO A 152 -3.76 6.12 21.12
CA PRO A 152 -4.62 7.26 20.80
C PRO A 152 -5.07 8.12 22.01
N ASN A 153 -5.09 7.56 23.22
CA ASN A 153 -5.45 8.26 24.45
C ASN A 153 -4.21 8.46 25.35
N VAL A 154 -3.23 9.21 24.86
CA VAL A 154 -1.97 9.49 25.57
C VAL A 154 -2.23 10.20 26.91
N GLY A 155 -1.61 9.71 27.98
CA GLY A 155 -1.63 10.33 29.31
C GLY A 155 -0.87 11.67 29.34
N ALA A 156 -1.33 12.61 30.15
CA ALA A 156 -0.71 13.95 30.25
C ALA A 156 0.74 13.90 30.77
N GLU A 157 1.13 12.82 31.45
CA GLU A 157 2.49 12.54 31.90
C GLU A 157 3.49 12.33 30.75
N TYR A 158 3.01 11.97 29.55
CA TYR A 158 3.83 11.78 28.36
C TYR A 158 3.90 13.03 27.47
N ALA A 159 3.28 14.15 27.88
CA ALA A 159 3.46 15.41 27.17
C ALA A 159 4.96 15.78 27.11
N ASN A 160 5.41 16.25 25.96
CA ASN A 160 6.81 16.52 25.63
C ASN A 160 7.73 15.28 25.62
N TYR A 161 7.21 14.11 25.27
CA TYR A 161 8.02 12.93 24.97
C TYR A 161 8.22 12.75 23.46
N CYS A 162 9.45 12.40 23.08
CA CYS A 162 9.71 11.71 21.84
C CYS A 162 9.43 10.21 22.05
N VAL A 163 8.44 9.69 21.35
CA VAL A 163 7.93 8.33 21.48
C VAL A 163 8.72 7.41 20.56
N GLU A 164 9.45 6.49 21.16
CA GLU A 164 10.11 5.38 20.50
C GLU A 164 9.79 4.04 21.18
N CYS A 165 9.57 3.03 20.35
CA CYS A 165 9.39 1.65 20.76
C CYS A 165 10.54 0.83 20.16
N LEU A 166 11.14 -0.06 20.94
CA LEU A 166 12.32 -0.79 20.51
C LEU A 166 11.95 -2.10 19.79
N PRO A 167 12.76 -2.54 18.81
CA PRO A 167 12.57 -3.83 18.12
C PRO A 167 12.39 -5.03 19.05
N SER A 168 13.09 -5.03 20.19
CA SER A 168 13.01 -6.11 21.18
C SER A 168 11.63 -6.24 21.84
N TYR A 169 10.74 -5.25 21.72
CA TYR A 169 9.40 -5.29 22.30
C TYR A 169 8.40 -6.10 21.46
N VAL A 170 8.73 -6.35 20.18
CA VAL A 170 7.82 -6.96 19.20
C VAL A 170 8.46 -8.17 18.48
N SER A 171 9.55 -8.71 19.00
CA SER A 171 10.32 -9.80 18.34
C SER A 171 9.55 -11.10 18.13
N ASP A 172 8.49 -11.32 18.92
CA ASP A 172 7.66 -12.53 18.86
C ASP A 172 6.31 -12.29 18.13
N LEU A 173 6.11 -11.08 17.61
CA LEU A 173 4.88 -10.71 16.92
C LEU A 173 4.84 -11.34 15.52
N THR A 174 3.66 -11.80 15.10
CA THR A 174 3.42 -12.22 13.72
C THR A 174 2.09 -11.70 13.22
N HIS A 175 2.02 -11.43 11.92
CA HIS A 175 0.79 -11.07 11.22
C HIS A 175 0.58 -11.97 10.02
N THR A 176 -0.69 -12.27 9.75
CA THR A 176 -1.09 -13.02 8.55
C THR A 176 -1.85 -12.09 7.63
N TYR A 177 -1.35 -11.96 6.40
CA TYR A 177 -1.99 -11.22 5.32
C TYR A 177 -2.41 -12.17 4.21
N TYR A 178 -3.45 -11.75 3.49
CA TYR A 178 -4.00 -12.50 2.35
C TYR A 178 -4.07 -11.60 1.13
N ILE A 179 -3.52 -12.07 0.01
CA ILE A 179 -3.50 -11.33 -1.25
C ILE A 179 -3.94 -12.28 -2.37
N PRO A 180 -4.90 -11.90 -3.24
CA PRO A 180 -5.25 -12.69 -4.41
C PRO A 180 -4.02 -13.02 -5.27
N VAL A 181 -3.86 -14.28 -5.68
CA VAL A 181 -2.74 -14.69 -6.55
C VAL A 181 -2.81 -13.97 -7.89
N THR A 182 -4.02 -13.83 -8.44
CA THR A 182 -4.28 -13.06 -9.66
C THR A 182 -5.26 -11.95 -9.32
N PRO A 183 -4.86 -10.67 -9.45
CA PRO A 183 -5.74 -9.54 -9.19
C PRO A 183 -6.98 -9.58 -10.06
N LYS A 184 -8.13 -9.28 -9.45
CA LYS A 184 -9.42 -9.20 -10.13
C LYS A 184 -9.94 -7.78 -10.01
N LYS A 185 -10.15 -7.10 -11.14
CA LYS A 185 -10.69 -5.74 -11.16
C LYS A 185 -12.06 -5.67 -10.50
N ALA A 186 -12.23 -4.71 -9.60
CA ALA A 186 -13.51 -4.44 -8.97
C ALA A 186 -14.42 -3.58 -9.86
N THR A 187 -15.73 -3.79 -9.74
CA THR A 187 -16.71 -2.98 -10.49
C THR A 187 -16.59 -1.49 -10.13
N THR A 188 -16.42 -1.21 -8.84
CA THR A 188 -16.22 0.13 -8.28
C THR A 188 -14.97 0.10 -7.41
N ALA A 189 -14.13 1.14 -7.50
CA ALA A 189 -12.97 1.26 -6.62
C ALA A 189 -13.40 1.40 -5.15
N TYR A 190 -12.64 0.81 -4.25
CA TYR A 190 -12.79 0.92 -2.80
C TYR A 190 -11.92 2.06 -2.30
N SER A 191 -12.52 3.18 -1.88
CA SER A 191 -11.76 4.27 -1.28
C SER A 191 -11.42 3.96 0.17
N PHE A 192 -10.18 4.22 0.57
CA PHE A 192 -9.81 4.21 1.98
C PHE A 192 -10.41 5.42 2.69
N ALA A 193 -10.72 5.27 3.98
CA ALA A 193 -11.09 6.42 4.80
C ALA A 193 -9.89 7.39 4.89
N ILE A 194 -10.12 8.65 4.54
CA ILE A 194 -9.14 9.73 4.73
C ILE A 194 -9.05 10.00 6.24
N ALA A 195 -7.81 10.07 6.76
CA ALA A 195 -7.37 10.40 8.13
C ALA A 195 -8.45 10.58 9.22
N GLY A 196 -8.36 9.79 10.31
CA GLY A 196 -9.16 9.95 11.54
C GLY A 196 -9.96 8.72 11.98
N GLY A 197 -10.02 7.67 11.15
CA GLY A 197 -10.45 6.35 11.59
C GLY A 197 -9.26 5.70 12.28
N GLY A 198 -9.23 5.76 13.62
CA GLY A 198 -8.18 5.14 14.43
C GLY A 198 -7.89 3.71 13.98
N GLY A 199 -6.68 3.23 14.31
CA GLY A 199 -6.27 1.85 14.07
C GLY A 199 -7.31 0.82 14.49
N PRO A 200 -7.10 -0.47 14.19
CA PRO A 200 -8.10 -1.52 14.39
C PRO A 200 -8.79 -1.41 15.77
N GLY A 201 -10.05 -0.95 15.81
CA GLY A 201 -10.83 -0.86 17.06
C GLY A 201 -11.31 0.51 17.54
N GLY A 202 -11.33 1.56 16.72
CA GLY A 202 -12.08 2.78 17.07
C GLY A 202 -13.58 2.49 17.38
N PRO A 203 -14.15 2.93 18.53
CA PRO A 203 -15.52 2.58 18.89
C PRO A 203 -16.55 3.32 18.01
N GLY A 204 -17.41 2.58 17.30
CA GLY A 204 -18.69 3.09 16.77
C GLY A 204 -18.78 3.40 15.28
N GLY A 205 -17.75 3.08 14.47
CA GLY A 205 -17.84 3.15 13.01
C GLY A 205 -18.58 1.96 12.40
N THR A 206 -19.26 2.15 11.28
CA THR A 206 -19.73 1.08 10.39
C THR A 206 -18.60 0.08 10.18
N VAL A 207 -18.87 -1.22 10.31
CA VAL A 207 -17.86 -2.27 10.03
C VAL A 207 -17.55 -2.22 8.54
N SER A 208 -16.52 -1.46 8.18
CA SER A 208 -15.92 -1.54 6.85
C SER A 208 -15.18 -2.86 6.78
N THR A 209 -15.43 -3.64 5.75
CA THR A 209 -14.62 -4.82 5.44
C THR A 209 -13.39 -4.44 4.62
N ILE A 210 -13.23 -3.17 4.23
CA ILE A 210 -12.04 -2.69 3.50
C ILE A 210 -10.84 -2.75 4.46
N PRO A 211 -9.70 -3.31 4.03
CA PRO A 211 -8.49 -3.32 4.84
C PRO A 211 -8.11 -1.91 5.29
N SER A 212 -7.75 -1.74 6.56
CA SER A 212 -7.25 -0.46 7.06
C SER A 212 -5.86 -0.16 6.52
N SER A 213 -5.03 -1.18 6.29
CA SER A 213 -3.69 -1.03 5.70
C SER A 213 -3.76 -1.20 4.18
N ARG A 214 -2.73 -0.74 3.47
CA ARG A 214 -2.71 -0.55 2.01
C ARG A 214 -2.20 -1.78 1.26
N GLY A 215 -1.23 -2.47 1.86
CA GLY A 215 -0.54 -3.60 1.25
C GLY A 215 0.66 -4.03 2.06
N ILE A 216 1.56 -4.77 1.42
CA ILE A 216 2.75 -5.31 2.06
C ILE A 216 3.99 -5.09 1.18
N ALA A 217 5.06 -4.61 1.80
CA ALA A 217 6.37 -4.48 1.17
C ALA A 217 7.02 -5.85 0.97
N PHE A 218 7.98 -5.95 0.05
CA PHE A 218 8.68 -7.21 -0.20
C PHE A 218 9.45 -7.77 1.00
N ASN A 219 9.79 -6.96 1.98
CA ASN A 219 10.42 -7.41 3.22
C ASN A 219 9.42 -7.86 4.30
N GLY A 220 8.12 -7.92 3.98
CA GLY A 220 7.08 -8.39 4.89
C GLY A 220 6.54 -7.33 5.84
N VAL A 221 7.00 -6.08 5.76
CA VAL A 221 6.46 -4.96 6.53
C VAL A 221 5.20 -4.41 5.85
N VAL A 222 4.17 -4.10 6.64
CA VAL A 222 2.90 -3.59 6.12
C VAL A 222 3.02 -2.10 5.76
N PHE A 223 2.41 -1.70 4.64
CA PHE A 223 2.13 -0.31 4.32
C PHE A 223 0.83 0.09 5.02
N ASP A 224 0.92 0.79 6.15
CA ASP A 224 -0.24 1.06 6.99
C ASP A 224 -1.05 2.29 6.54
N ALA A 225 -2.19 2.51 7.20
CA ALA A 225 -2.92 3.76 7.09
C ALA A 225 -2.07 4.96 7.53
N PRO A 226 -2.36 6.18 7.05
CA PRO A 226 -1.74 7.42 7.53
C PRO A 226 -1.65 7.46 9.06
N ALA A 227 -0.48 7.80 9.59
CA ALA A 227 -0.30 8.01 11.02
C ALA A 227 -1.22 9.14 11.51
N PRO A 228 -1.81 9.03 12.70
CA PRO A 228 -2.70 10.06 13.24
C PRO A 228 -1.90 11.25 13.81
N THR A 229 -1.22 12.00 12.94
CA THR A 229 -0.34 13.13 13.33
C THR A 229 -1.08 14.16 14.19
N ASP A 230 -2.34 14.47 13.88
CA ASP A 230 -3.18 15.36 14.70
C ASP A 230 -3.33 14.88 16.15
N ALA A 231 -3.49 13.57 16.36
CA ALA A 231 -3.62 13.01 17.71
C ALA A 231 -2.29 13.02 18.46
N ILE A 232 -1.19 12.72 17.75
CA ILE A 232 0.18 12.76 18.28
C ILE A 232 0.52 14.18 18.74
N LEU A 233 0.35 15.17 17.87
CA LEU A 233 0.60 16.58 18.17
C LEU A 233 -0.36 17.13 19.24
N GLY A 234 -1.62 16.68 19.23
CA GLY A 234 -2.61 17.06 20.24
C GLY A 234 -2.27 16.60 21.67
N ALA A 235 -1.45 15.54 21.81
CA ALA A 235 -0.92 15.06 23.07
C ALA A 235 0.42 15.72 23.48
N TYR A 236 0.95 16.64 22.66
CA TYR A 236 2.32 17.16 22.77
C TYR A 236 3.39 16.07 22.75
N THR A 237 3.15 14.98 22.02
CA THR A 237 4.17 13.96 21.74
C THR A 237 4.69 14.12 20.32
N LEU A 238 5.89 13.60 20.07
CA LEU A 238 6.43 13.40 18.73
C LEU A 238 6.69 11.91 18.58
N ALA A 239 6.23 11.27 17.51
CA ALA A 239 6.43 9.84 17.29
C ALA A 239 7.10 9.59 15.94
N PRO A 240 8.40 9.94 15.79
CA PRO A 240 9.10 9.89 14.51
C PRO A 240 8.98 8.52 13.83
N PHE A 241 9.03 8.54 12.51
CA PHE A 241 9.36 7.36 11.73
C PHE A 241 10.88 7.28 11.61
N ASP A 242 11.43 6.10 11.37
CA ASP A 242 12.85 6.00 11.00
C ASP A 242 13.05 6.41 9.55
N ASP A 243 14.29 6.43 9.08
CA ASP A 243 14.62 6.82 7.70
C ASP A 243 14.00 5.89 6.64
N ALA A 244 13.58 4.68 7.02
CA ALA A 244 12.85 3.77 6.15
C ALA A 244 11.34 4.09 6.08
N GLY A 245 10.87 5.06 6.86
CA GLY A 245 9.50 5.54 6.90
C GLY A 245 8.60 4.73 7.81
N GLY A 246 9.17 3.96 8.76
CA GLY A 246 8.41 3.11 9.65
C GLY A 246 8.69 3.34 11.13
N HIS A 247 7.78 2.87 11.97
CA HIS A 247 7.96 2.87 13.42
C HIS A 247 7.26 1.66 14.07
N ILE A 248 7.42 1.51 15.38
CA ILE A 248 6.90 0.37 16.12
C ILE A 248 5.72 0.81 17.01
N ASN A 249 4.66 0.00 17.02
CA ASN A 249 3.73 -0.07 18.14
C ASN A 249 3.56 -1.54 18.57
N LEU A 250 3.11 -1.78 19.80
CA LEU A 250 3.06 -3.14 20.36
C LEU A 250 1.99 -4.05 19.75
N ALA A 251 1.00 -3.49 19.03
CA ALA A 251 -0.09 -4.24 18.41
C ALA A 251 0.21 -4.66 16.96
N ALA A 252 0.85 -3.78 16.18
CA ALA A 252 1.14 -3.95 14.76
C ALA A 252 2.62 -4.29 14.48
N GLY A 253 3.51 -4.16 15.46
CA GLY A 253 4.94 -4.31 15.26
C GLY A 253 5.52 -3.12 14.48
N TYR A 254 6.62 -3.36 13.78
CA TYR A 254 7.17 -2.37 12.85
C TYR A 254 6.31 -2.32 11.57
N HIS A 255 5.94 -1.10 11.17
CA HIS A 255 5.07 -0.84 10.02
C HIS A 255 5.43 0.51 9.38
N TYR A 256 5.20 0.63 8.07
CA TYR A 256 5.52 1.84 7.32
C TYR A 256 4.32 2.79 7.22
N HIS A 257 4.62 4.09 7.28
CA HIS A 257 3.71 5.20 6.96
C HIS A 257 4.15 6.00 5.74
N ALA A 258 5.40 5.80 5.30
CA ALA A 258 5.94 6.38 4.07
C ALA A 258 6.87 5.41 3.37
N ALA A 259 6.96 5.53 2.04
CA ALA A 259 7.98 4.86 1.25
C ALA A 259 9.13 5.83 0.98
N THR A 260 10.33 5.53 1.52
CA THR A 260 11.51 6.41 1.40
C THR A 260 12.58 5.88 0.45
N GLY A 261 12.38 4.67 -0.08
CA GLY A 261 13.32 4.00 -0.99
C GLY A 261 14.37 3.11 -0.29
N LEU A 262 14.28 2.90 1.03
CA LEU A 262 15.19 2.02 1.75
C LEU A 262 14.77 0.54 1.81
N SER A 263 13.47 0.25 1.69
CA SER A 263 12.99 -1.13 1.56
C SER A 263 13.35 -1.71 0.19
N LYS A 264 13.40 -3.04 0.08
CA LYS A 264 13.66 -3.73 -1.19
C LYS A 264 12.81 -3.19 -2.33
N GLN A 265 13.48 -2.92 -3.45
CA GLN A 265 12.88 -2.45 -4.69
C GLN A 265 13.22 -3.41 -5.83
N ILE A 266 12.31 -3.54 -6.79
CA ILE A 266 12.52 -4.25 -8.05
C ILE A 266 12.55 -3.21 -9.16
N GLU A 267 13.76 -2.88 -9.59
CA GLU A 267 14.04 -1.94 -10.66
C GLU A 267 13.35 -2.32 -11.96
N GLN A 268 12.86 -1.31 -12.67
CA GLN A 268 12.22 -1.46 -13.98
C GLN A 268 13.20 -1.06 -15.08
N THR A 269 13.15 -1.75 -16.22
CA THR A 269 14.12 -1.56 -17.31
C THR A 269 13.80 -0.40 -18.26
N ASP A 270 12.64 0.23 -18.11
CA ASP A 270 12.04 1.23 -18.99
C ASP A 270 11.89 2.61 -18.32
N ASN A 271 12.70 2.90 -17.30
CA ASN A 271 12.65 4.13 -16.48
C ASN A 271 11.37 4.28 -15.64
N HIS A 272 10.50 3.27 -15.58
CA HIS A 272 9.38 3.27 -14.65
C HIS A 272 9.87 3.23 -13.19
N ALA A 273 9.06 3.73 -12.25
CA ALA A 273 9.32 3.60 -10.82
C ALA A 273 9.57 2.14 -10.45
N ALA A 274 10.44 1.88 -9.47
CA ALA A 274 10.68 0.53 -9.00
C ALA A 274 9.45 -0.02 -8.24
N MET A 275 9.19 -1.31 -8.39
CA MET A 275 8.14 -1.99 -7.62
C MET A 275 8.64 -2.23 -6.20
N ILE A 276 7.79 -2.02 -5.18
CA ILE A 276 8.18 -2.10 -3.76
C ILE A 276 7.33 -3.10 -2.95
N GLY A 277 6.22 -3.56 -3.51
CA GLY A 277 5.33 -4.51 -2.85
C GLY A 277 4.03 -4.74 -3.62
N TYR A 278 3.03 -5.28 -2.90
CA TYR A 278 1.70 -5.53 -3.43
C TYR A 278 0.63 -4.92 -2.54
N ALA A 279 -0.41 -4.35 -3.14
CA ALA A 279 -1.64 -3.97 -2.45
C ALA A 279 -2.44 -5.23 -2.06
N PHE A 280 -3.38 -5.10 -1.13
CA PHE A 280 -4.16 -6.26 -0.67
C PHE A 280 -5.14 -6.83 -1.71
N ASP A 281 -5.39 -6.13 -2.80
CA ASP A 281 -6.11 -6.65 -3.97
C ASP A 281 -5.18 -7.37 -4.98
N GLY A 282 -3.87 -7.41 -4.69
CA GLY A 282 -2.85 -8.10 -5.47
C GLY A 282 -2.19 -7.26 -6.55
N TYR A 283 -2.67 -6.05 -6.85
CA TYR A 283 -1.98 -5.20 -7.80
C TYR A 283 -0.64 -4.69 -7.23
N GLY A 284 0.33 -4.48 -8.11
CA GLY A 284 1.65 -4.01 -7.73
C GLY A 284 1.64 -2.59 -7.16
N ILE A 285 2.47 -2.34 -6.16
CA ILE A 285 2.76 -1.00 -5.62
C ILE A 285 4.16 -0.60 -6.05
N TYR A 286 4.27 0.61 -6.62
CA TYR A 286 5.49 1.19 -7.14
C TYR A 286 5.85 2.49 -6.42
N GLY A 287 7.12 2.88 -6.51
CA GLY A 287 7.63 4.14 -5.99
C GLY A 287 6.90 5.38 -6.54
N ASN A 288 7.05 6.51 -5.85
CA ASN A 288 6.35 7.76 -6.17
C ASN A 288 6.77 8.36 -7.51
N THR A 289 8.07 8.26 -7.84
CA THR A 289 8.65 8.86 -9.05
C THR A 289 9.26 7.82 -9.96
N ASP A 290 9.29 8.15 -11.25
CA ASP A 290 10.05 7.41 -12.27
C ASP A 290 11.57 7.40 -11.97
N GLY A 291 12.35 6.65 -12.76
CA GLY A 291 13.81 6.57 -12.63
C GLY A 291 14.56 7.89 -12.87
N SER A 292 13.85 8.94 -13.31
CA SER A 292 14.34 10.30 -13.51
C SER A 292 13.86 11.28 -12.44
N GLY A 293 13.11 10.82 -11.44
CA GLY A 293 12.58 11.63 -10.33
C GLY A 293 11.31 12.42 -10.65
N ASN A 294 10.59 12.09 -11.73
CA ASN A 294 9.33 12.74 -12.08
C ASN A 294 8.13 11.98 -11.50
N GLU A 295 7.17 12.70 -10.95
CA GLU A 295 5.87 12.13 -10.58
C GLU A 295 5.00 11.84 -11.81
N TYR A 296 4.13 10.84 -11.66
CA TYR A 296 3.15 10.46 -12.66
C TYR A 296 1.95 11.41 -12.64
N THR A 297 1.47 11.80 -13.83
CA THR A 297 0.41 12.82 -13.98
C THR A 297 -0.93 12.25 -14.42
N ASP A 298 -0.97 10.95 -14.69
CA ASP A 298 -2.09 10.20 -15.24
C ASP A 298 -2.69 9.19 -14.23
N LEU A 299 -2.34 9.32 -12.94
CA LEU A 299 -2.88 8.49 -11.88
C LEU A 299 -4.37 8.76 -11.64
N ASP A 300 -5.13 7.70 -11.41
CA ASP A 300 -6.54 7.75 -11.02
C ASP A 300 -6.74 8.13 -9.54
N GLU A 301 -8.00 8.14 -9.10
CA GLU A 301 -8.36 8.51 -7.72
C GLU A 301 -7.72 7.60 -6.65
N SER A 302 -7.39 6.35 -7.00
CA SER A 302 -6.71 5.38 -6.14
C SER A 302 -5.19 5.50 -6.19
N ARG A 303 -4.65 6.46 -6.97
CA ARG A 303 -3.22 6.62 -7.29
C ARG A 303 -2.64 5.51 -8.17
N GLY A 304 -3.45 4.91 -9.05
CA GLY A 304 -2.95 3.93 -10.00
C GLY A 304 -3.25 4.28 -11.45
N HIS A 305 -2.63 3.55 -12.37
CA HIS A 305 -2.91 3.62 -13.79
C HIS A 305 -2.66 2.26 -14.45
N TYR A 306 -2.91 2.17 -15.77
CA TYR A 306 -2.77 0.94 -16.53
C TYR A 306 -1.75 1.11 -17.66
N ASP A 307 -0.88 0.12 -17.84
CA ASP A 307 -0.10 -0.08 -19.06
C ASP A 307 -0.09 -1.56 -19.49
N GLU A 308 0.29 -1.85 -20.74
CA GLU A 308 0.27 -3.21 -21.31
C GLU A 308 1.36 -4.14 -20.73
N THR A 309 2.37 -3.59 -20.05
CA THR A 309 3.48 -4.35 -19.45
C THR A 309 3.15 -4.82 -18.03
N ARG A 310 2.51 -3.95 -17.24
CA ARG A 310 2.28 -4.10 -15.81
C ARG A 310 0.81 -4.37 -15.47
N GLY A 311 -0.08 -4.18 -16.43
CA GLY A 311 -1.51 -4.07 -16.15
C GLY A 311 -1.81 -2.85 -15.28
N TYR A 312 -2.89 -2.91 -14.52
CA TYR A 312 -3.18 -1.88 -13.53
C TYR A 312 -2.22 -1.99 -12.35
N HIS A 313 -1.68 -0.86 -11.88
CA HIS A 313 -0.77 -0.81 -10.75
C HIS A 313 -0.79 0.56 -10.06
N TYR A 314 -0.32 0.62 -8.82
CA TYR A 314 -0.33 1.82 -7.99
C TYR A 314 1.03 2.48 -7.87
N HIS A 315 1.00 3.78 -7.60
CA HIS A 315 2.16 4.58 -7.21
C HIS A 315 1.94 5.19 -5.83
N VAL A 316 2.91 4.97 -4.95
CA VAL A 316 2.87 5.55 -3.61
C VAL A 316 2.91 7.08 -3.66
N ASP A 317 2.32 7.71 -2.65
CA ASP A 317 2.36 9.15 -2.47
C ASP A 317 3.76 9.64 -2.10
N TYR A 318 3.96 10.95 -2.22
CA TYR A 318 5.14 11.57 -1.66
C TYR A 318 5.16 11.34 -0.15
N ALA A 319 6.33 10.97 0.40
CA ALA A 319 6.46 10.59 1.82
C ALA A 319 5.85 11.64 2.77
N GLY A 320 6.06 12.94 2.51
CA GLY A 320 5.52 14.03 3.33
C GLY A 320 3.99 14.08 3.43
N ASN A 321 3.28 13.41 2.51
CA ASN A 321 1.82 13.34 2.52
C ASN A 321 1.27 12.28 3.48
N ASN A 322 2.13 11.51 4.18
CA ASN A 322 1.71 10.49 5.16
C ASN A 322 0.69 9.52 4.56
N ASN A 323 0.97 9.04 3.33
CA ASN A 323 0.05 8.21 2.55
C ASN A 323 0.82 7.32 1.57
N PHE A 324 0.22 6.19 1.19
CA PHE A 324 0.69 5.37 0.08
C PHE A 324 -0.28 5.48 -1.10
N ILE A 325 -1.48 4.92 -0.95
CA ILE A 325 -2.50 4.84 -2.01
C ILE A 325 -3.87 5.18 -1.41
N ASN A 326 -4.78 5.67 -2.24
CA ASN A 326 -6.08 6.20 -1.78
C ASN A 326 -7.20 5.16 -1.79
N GLY A 327 -6.98 4.01 -2.41
CA GLY A 327 -7.99 2.97 -2.52
C GLY A 327 -7.50 1.69 -3.18
N LEU A 328 -8.39 0.72 -3.30
CA LEU A 328 -8.19 -0.53 -4.04
C LEU A 328 -9.08 -0.55 -5.29
N ARG A 329 -8.49 -0.89 -6.43
CA ARG A 329 -9.13 -1.04 -7.74
C ARG A 329 -9.51 -2.50 -8.00
N GLY A 330 -8.92 -3.44 -7.28
CA GLY A 330 -9.25 -4.85 -7.33
C GLY A 330 -10.07 -5.32 -6.14
N GLU A 331 -10.62 -6.52 -6.30
CA GLU A 331 -11.26 -7.29 -5.26
C GLU A 331 -10.20 -7.83 -4.29
N TYR A 332 -10.42 -7.69 -2.99
CA TYR A 332 -9.48 -8.11 -1.94
C TYR A 332 -10.03 -9.30 -1.15
N ALA A 333 -9.15 -10.05 -0.49
CA ALA A 333 -9.53 -11.22 0.31
C ALA A 333 -10.18 -10.82 1.66
N LEU A 334 -11.27 -11.49 2.04
CA LEU A 334 -11.99 -11.32 3.32
C LEU A 334 -11.48 -12.25 4.43
#